data_AF-A0AAE1C6Z3-F1
#
_entry.id   AF-A0AAE1C6Z3-F1
#
_cell.length_a   1.000
_cell.length_b   1.000
_cell.length_c   1.000
_cell.angle_alpha   90.00
_cell.angle_beta   90.00
_cell.angle_gamma   90.00
#
_symmetry.space_group_name_H-M   'P 1'
#
loop_
_entity.id
_entity.type
_entity.pdbx_description
1 polymer ?
#
loop_
_entity_poly.entity_id
_entity_poly.type
_entity_poly.pdbx_seq_one_letter_code
_entity_poly.pdbx_strand_id
1 'polypeptide(L)'
;MKLSSIISFAAFSSALALPTSADQSENPATLVTRDLGINCRGSVLCNAPAYGDNAAKRLQAYINNGIQTSRVYRNGEHIACVSRDGTGLRTKGGFCAFLQGTTRNIDGGSIKLLIGYIVNHGCVVCGSVPIDYQNGSNNPANGILTINAVEDTANPCLNGIC
;
A
#
# COMPACT_ATOMS: atom_id res chain seq x y z
N MET A 1 45.04 -32.56 -72.57
CA MET A 1 44.52 -31.35 -73.23
C MET A 1 43.05 -31.20 -72.85
N LYS A 2 42.64 -30.01 -72.36
CA LYS A 2 41.27 -29.51 -72.08
C LYS A 2 40.52 -30.16 -70.89
N LEU A 3 40.44 -29.48 -69.74
CA LEU A 3 39.50 -28.41 -69.30
C LEU A 3 38.06 -28.89 -69.04
N SER A 4 37.61 -28.74 -67.77
CA SER A 4 36.27 -28.31 -67.28
C SER A 4 36.16 -28.71 -65.80
N SER A 5 36.44 -27.84 -64.82
CA SER A 5 35.64 -26.72 -64.31
C SER A 5 34.27 -27.16 -63.77
N ILE A 6 34.12 -27.25 -62.44
CA ILE A 6 32.98 -26.70 -61.65
C ILE A 6 33.49 -26.44 -60.23
N ILE A 7 33.78 -25.17 -59.89
CA ILE A 7 33.99 -24.73 -58.51
C ILE A 7 32.63 -24.30 -57.98
N SER A 8 32.07 -25.05 -57.03
CA SER A 8 30.86 -24.65 -56.31
C SER A 8 31.27 -23.79 -55.12
N PHE A 9 31.11 -22.47 -55.25
CA PHE A 9 31.23 -21.54 -54.12
C PHE A 9 29.91 -21.52 -53.35
N ALA A 10 29.86 -22.22 -52.22
CA ALA A 10 28.81 -22.02 -51.23
C ALA A 10 29.05 -20.68 -50.52
N ALA A 11 28.21 -19.68 -50.80
CA ALA A 11 28.14 -18.46 -50.03
C ALA A 11 27.50 -18.77 -48.66
N PHE A 12 28.32 -18.86 -47.61
CA PHE A 12 27.80 -18.79 -46.24
C PHE A 12 27.51 -17.31 -45.93
N SER A 13 26.24 -16.92 -46.04
CA SER A 13 25.75 -15.68 -45.43
C SER A 13 25.82 -15.82 -43.92
N SER A 14 26.83 -15.20 -43.31
CA SER A 14 26.87 -14.97 -41.88
C SER A 14 25.74 -14.00 -41.53
N ALA A 15 24.61 -14.52 -41.06
CA ALA A 15 23.61 -13.72 -40.39
C ALA A 15 24.21 -13.23 -39.06
N LEU A 16 24.55 -11.94 -39.01
CA LEU A 16 24.75 -11.22 -37.75
C LEU A 16 23.41 -11.24 -37.02
N ALA A 17 23.25 -12.15 -36.07
CA ALA A 17 22.19 -12.05 -35.09
C ALA A 17 22.43 -10.76 -34.29
N LEU A 18 21.60 -9.75 -34.53
CA LEU A 18 21.51 -8.62 -33.61
C LEU A 18 21.13 -9.16 -32.23
N PRO A 19 21.78 -8.73 -31.14
CA PRO A 19 21.20 -8.93 -29.84
C PRO A 19 19.83 -8.24 -29.88
N THR A 20 18.76 -9.01 -29.70
CA THR A 20 17.48 -8.45 -29.29
C THR A 20 17.67 -8.01 -27.84
N SER A 21 18.34 -6.88 -27.66
CA SER A 21 18.21 -6.09 -26.46
C SER A 21 16.74 -5.73 -26.42
N ALA A 22 15.97 -6.48 -25.65
CA ALA A 22 14.73 -5.99 -25.09
C ALA A 22 15.13 -4.71 -24.35
N ASP A 23 14.91 -3.59 -25.02
CA ASP A 23 14.88 -2.27 -24.44
C ASP A 23 13.72 -2.28 -23.44
N GLN A 24 14.03 -2.73 -22.22
CA GLN A 24 13.24 -2.39 -21.05
C GLN A 24 13.55 -0.93 -20.75
N SER A 25 13.00 -0.05 -21.59
CA SER A 25 12.75 1.34 -21.22
C SER A 25 11.66 1.29 -20.15
N GLU A 26 12.07 0.96 -18.92
CA GLU A 26 11.23 1.12 -17.74
C GLU A 26 11.01 2.62 -17.60
N ASN A 27 9.85 3.07 -18.07
CA ASN A 27 9.30 4.35 -17.68
C ASN A 27 9.38 4.44 -16.13
N PRO A 28 10.17 5.35 -15.54
CA PRO A 28 10.41 5.40 -14.10
C PRO A 28 9.16 5.79 -13.27
N ALA A 29 7.99 5.88 -13.91
CA ALA A 29 6.71 6.19 -13.30
C ALA A 29 5.83 4.96 -13.00
N THR A 30 6.27 3.74 -13.32
CA THR A 30 5.52 2.51 -13.04
C THR A 30 6.31 1.60 -12.09
N LEU A 31 5.72 1.30 -10.93
CA LEU A 31 6.13 0.31 -9.90
C LEU A 31 7.07 0.73 -8.73
N VAL A 32 7.00 1.97 -8.23
CA VAL A 32 7.58 2.31 -6.89
C VAL A 32 6.56 2.21 -5.74
N THR A 33 5.32 1.78 -5.98
CA THR A 33 4.21 2.06 -5.04
C THR A 33 3.75 0.91 -4.15
N ARG A 34 4.44 -0.23 -4.11
CA ARG A 34 4.15 -1.29 -3.11
C ARG A 34 5.40 -1.94 -2.50
N ASP A 35 6.53 -1.25 -2.42
CA ASP A 35 7.73 -1.84 -1.79
C ASP A 35 8.31 -0.97 -0.66
N LEU A 36 7.50 -0.04 -0.15
CA LEU A 36 7.97 0.93 0.84
C LEU A 36 8.00 0.40 2.28
N GLY A 37 7.47 -0.81 2.53
CA GLY A 37 7.27 -1.31 3.89
C GLY A 37 6.46 -0.34 4.76
N ILE A 38 6.76 -0.25 6.05
CA ILE A 38 6.19 0.76 6.94
C ILE A 38 6.60 2.17 6.50
N ASN A 39 5.64 3.08 6.37
CA ASN A 39 5.89 4.44 5.88
C ASN A 39 4.76 5.42 6.25
N CYS A 40 5.01 6.72 6.09
CA CYS A 40 4.04 7.80 6.35
C CYS A 40 3.48 8.44 5.07
N ARG A 41 3.41 7.68 3.96
CA ARG A 41 2.82 8.17 2.70
C ARG A 41 1.30 8.13 2.78
N GLY A 42 0.67 9.03 2.03
CA GLY A 42 -0.78 9.13 1.91
C GLY A 42 -1.17 10.22 0.91
N SER A 43 -2.44 10.57 0.93
CA SER A 43 -2.99 11.68 0.14
C SER A 43 -2.29 13.01 0.45
N VAL A 44 -2.32 13.93 -0.51
CA VAL A 44 -1.90 15.33 -0.29
C VAL A 44 -2.65 16.00 0.86
N LEU A 45 -3.88 15.54 1.14
CA LEU A 45 -4.71 16.01 2.24
C LEU A 45 -4.09 15.71 3.61
N CYS A 46 -3.20 14.70 3.70
CA CYS A 46 -2.51 14.34 4.94
C CYS A 46 -1.50 15.40 5.40
N ASN A 47 -1.17 16.38 4.56
CA ASN A 47 -0.25 17.49 4.87
C ASN A 47 -0.92 18.86 4.72
N ALA A 48 -2.23 18.91 4.50
CA ALA A 48 -2.94 20.17 4.33
C ALA A 48 -3.05 20.89 5.69
N PRO A 49 -2.68 22.18 5.79
CA PRO A 49 -2.72 22.91 7.07
C PRO A 49 -4.10 22.97 7.72
N ALA A 50 -5.17 22.84 6.92
CA ALA A 50 -6.54 22.82 7.40
C ALA A 50 -6.98 21.48 8.02
N TYR A 51 -6.16 20.42 7.88
CA TYR A 51 -6.54 19.07 8.25
C TYR A 51 -5.59 18.38 9.24
N GLY A 52 -6.17 17.98 10.37
CA GLY A 52 -5.81 16.78 11.11
C GLY A 52 -4.44 16.70 11.78
N ASP A 53 -4.16 17.56 12.76
CA ASP A 53 -3.08 17.30 13.72
C ASP A 53 -3.32 15.96 14.43
N ASN A 54 -2.33 15.06 14.40
CA ASN A 54 -2.30 13.79 15.14
C ASN A 54 -3.42 12.78 14.81
N ALA A 55 -3.95 12.77 13.58
CA ALA A 55 -5.00 11.81 13.19
C ALA A 55 -4.62 10.33 13.48
N ALA A 56 -3.36 9.95 13.27
CA ALA A 56 -2.89 8.58 13.53
C ALA A 56 -3.01 8.19 15.02
N LYS A 57 -2.64 9.09 15.94
CA LYS A 57 -2.77 8.87 17.39
C LYS A 57 -4.24 8.78 17.82
N ARG A 58 -5.11 9.60 17.24
CA ARG A 58 -6.55 9.55 17.52
C ARG A 58 -7.17 8.24 17.04
N LEU A 59 -6.80 7.78 15.85
CA LEU A 59 -7.21 6.49 15.31
C LEU A 59 -6.70 5.33 16.17
N GLN A 60 -5.44 5.36 16.62
CA GLN A 60 -4.92 4.39 17.57
C GLN A 60 -5.76 4.33 18.85
N ALA A 61 -6.13 5.48 19.42
CA ALA A 61 -6.97 5.54 20.61
C ALA A 61 -8.37 4.95 20.37
N TYR A 62 -9.01 5.27 19.24
CA TYR A 62 -10.31 4.69 18.88
C TYR A 62 -10.20 3.17 18.70
N ILE A 63 -9.23 2.69 17.93
CA ILE A 63 -9.01 1.26 17.70
C ILE A 63 -8.75 0.52 19.01
N ASN A 64 -7.83 1.01 19.85
CA ASN A 64 -7.48 0.34 21.09
C ASN A 64 -8.66 0.19 22.06
N ASN A 65 -9.55 1.19 22.12
CA ASN A 65 -10.65 1.24 23.06
C ASN A 65 -11.99 0.74 22.48
N GLY A 66 -12.15 0.76 21.16
CA GLY A 66 -13.44 0.59 20.48
C GLY A 66 -13.63 -0.76 19.81
N ILE A 67 -12.56 -1.47 19.45
CA ILE A 67 -12.69 -2.77 18.76
C ILE A 67 -12.40 -3.95 19.69
N GLN A 68 -13.14 -5.03 19.48
CA GLN A 68 -12.89 -6.32 20.13
C GLN A 68 -11.67 -6.99 19.49
N THR A 69 -10.85 -7.67 20.30
CA THR A 69 -9.65 -8.37 19.79
C THR A 69 -9.99 -9.52 18.85
N SER A 70 -11.14 -10.17 19.05
CA SER A 70 -11.63 -11.26 18.22
C SER A 70 -12.36 -10.81 16.94
N ARG A 71 -12.66 -9.51 16.77
CA ARG A 71 -13.34 -9.02 15.57
C ARG A 71 -12.43 -9.21 14.36
N VAL A 72 -12.96 -9.83 13.32
CA VAL A 72 -12.24 -10.07 12.06
C VAL A 72 -12.55 -8.96 11.08
N TYR A 73 -11.50 -8.44 10.45
CA TYR A 73 -11.54 -7.42 9.40
C TYR A 73 -11.04 -7.98 8.08
N ARG A 74 -11.71 -7.57 6.99
CA ARG A 74 -11.40 -8.01 5.62
C ARG A 74 -10.72 -6.93 4.81
N ASN A 75 -10.17 -7.33 3.67
CA ASN A 75 -9.66 -6.39 2.67
C ASN A 75 -10.72 -5.35 2.27
N GLY A 76 -10.36 -4.07 2.30
CA GLY A 76 -11.23 -2.94 2.00
C GLY A 76 -12.13 -2.51 3.16
N GLU A 77 -12.17 -3.25 4.27
CA GLU A 77 -13.00 -2.90 5.42
C GLU A 77 -12.38 -1.73 6.19
N HIS A 78 -13.18 -0.67 6.39
CA HIS A 78 -12.85 0.43 7.27
C HIS A 78 -13.03 0.00 8.72
N ILE A 79 -12.10 0.42 9.57
CA ILE A 79 -12.01 0.00 10.97
C ILE A 79 -12.35 1.17 11.90
N ALA A 80 -11.77 2.32 11.60
CA ALA A 80 -12.00 3.54 12.35
C ALA A 80 -11.74 4.75 11.47
N CYS A 81 -12.42 5.85 11.76
CA CYS A 81 -12.23 7.13 11.08
C CYS A 81 -12.22 8.28 12.08
N VAL A 82 -11.44 9.30 11.76
CA VAL A 82 -11.44 10.60 12.45
C VAL A 82 -11.74 11.70 11.45
N SER A 83 -12.41 12.77 11.88
CA SER A 83 -12.70 13.89 10.99
C SER A 83 -11.42 14.60 10.60
N ARG A 84 -11.40 15.11 9.36
CA ARG A 84 -10.23 15.82 8.82
C ARG A 84 -10.01 17.14 9.55
N ASP A 85 -11.06 17.79 10.02
CA ASP A 85 -11.08 19.13 10.63
C ASP A 85 -11.14 19.11 12.17
N GLY A 86 -11.11 17.92 12.80
CA GLY A 86 -11.23 17.79 14.26
C GLY A 86 -12.63 18.01 14.84
N THR A 87 -13.65 18.32 14.05
CA THR A 87 -15.02 18.63 14.52
C THR A 87 -15.92 17.40 14.78
N GLY A 88 -15.35 16.19 14.70
CA GLY A 88 -16.10 14.93 14.80
C GLY A 88 -16.59 14.45 13.43
N LEU A 89 -16.84 13.14 13.28
CA LEU A 89 -17.18 12.56 11.97
C LEU A 89 -18.61 12.97 11.57
N ARG A 90 -18.74 14.11 10.87
CA ARG A 90 -20.03 14.63 10.37
C ARG A 90 -20.42 14.05 9.01
N THR A 91 -19.45 13.43 8.33
CA THR A 91 -19.57 12.80 7.01
C THR A 91 -19.27 11.31 7.12
N LYS A 92 -19.59 10.54 6.07
CA LYS A 92 -19.14 9.15 5.92
C LYS A 92 -17.62 9.02 5.67
N GLY A 93 -16.83 10.05 5.89
CA GLY A 93 -15.43 10.10 5.47
C GLY A 93 -14.57 10.90 6.43
N GLY A 94 -13.27 10.77 6.28
CA GLY A 94 -12.28 11.30 7.21
C GLY A 94 -10.86 10.92 6.84
N PHE A 95 -9.99 10.88 7.83
CA PHE A 95 -8.81 10.02 7.80
C PHE A 95 -9.20 8.69 8.43
N CYS A 96 -9.04 7.61 7.69
CA CYS A 96 -9.55 6.29 8.08
C CYS A 96 -8.47 5.24 8.08
N ALA A 97 -8.55 4.33 9.04
CA ALA A 97 -7.78 3.10 9.08
C ALA A 97 -8.54 1.97 8.38
N PHE A 98 -7.91 1.30 7.42
CA PHE A 98 -8.50 0.19 6.66
C PHE A 98 -7.43 -0.77 6.14
N LEU A 99 -7.83 -2.01 5.89
CA LEU A 99 -6.97 -3.03 5.27
C LEU A 99 -6.99 -2.93 3.75
N GLN A 100 -5.86 -3.16 3.10
CA GLN A 100 -5.80 -3.25 1.64
C GLN A 100 -4.71 -4.20 1.15
N GLY A 101 -4.94 -4.80 -0.02
CA GLY A 101 -4.00 -5.71 -0.67
C GLY A 101 -3.80 -7.03 0.06
N THR A 102 -4.73 -7.44 0.93
CA THR A 102 -4.67 -8.72 1.67
C THR A 102 -5.71 -9.69 1.15
N THR A 103 -5.37 -10.99 1.12
CA THR A 103 -6.35 -12.08 0.98
C THR A 103 -6.70 -12.71 2.33
N ARG A 104 -5.99 -12.33 3.39
CA ARG A 104 -6.19 -12.82 4.75
C ARG A 104 -7.15 -11.92 5.52
N ASN A 105 -7.89 -12.58 6.40
CA ASN A 105 -8.66 -11.97 7.48
C ASN A 105 -7.73 -11.62 8.63
N ILE A 106 -7.86 -10.41 9.19
CA ILE A 106 -7.01 -9.92 10.28
C ILE A 106 -7.87 -9.67 11.52
N ASP A 107 -7.46 -10.20 12.65
CA ASP A 107 -8.16 -10.02 13.92
C ASP A 107 -7.87 -8.65 14.54
N GLY A 108 -8.78 -8.18 15.39
CA GLY A 108 -8.67 -6.89 16.06
C GLY A 108 -7.44 -6.76 16.96
N GLY A 109 -6.91 -7.86 17.51
CA GLY A 109 -5.66 -7.86 18.25
C GLY A 109 -4.48 -7.47 17.35
N SER A 110 -4.36 -8.11 16.19
CA SER A 110 -3.37 -7.76 15.17
C SER A 110 -3.56 -6.31 14.69
N ILE A 111 -4.79 -5.84 14.48
CA ILE A 111 -5.06 -4.44 14.11
C ILE A 111 -4.53 -3.45 15.16
N LYS A 112 -4.73 -3.73 16.46
CA LYS A 112 -4.22 -2.88 17.56
C LYS A 112 -2.69 -2.80 17.56
N LEU A 113 -1.99 -3.90 17.27
CA LEU A 113 -0.54 -3.90 17.13
C LEU A 113 -0.09 -3.09 15.91
N LEU A 114 -0.71 -3.33 14.77
CA LEU A 114 -0.38 -2.67 13.51
C LEU A 114 -0.57 -1.15 13.56
N ILE A 115 -1.68 -0.65 14.11
CA ILE A 115 -1.87 0.80 14.27
C ILE A 115 -0.82 1.40 15.22
N GLY A 116 -0.39 0.64 16.22
CA GLY A 116 0.70 1.01 17.11
C GLY A 116 2.02 1.20 16.37
N TYR A 117 2.36 0.32 15.44
CA TYR A 117 3.56 0.48 14.62
C TYR A 117 3.55 1.76 13.77
N ILE A 118 2.41 2.11 13.16
CA ILE A 118 2.28 3.35 12.37
C ILE A 118 2.57 4.58 13.23
N VAL A 119 1.97 4.65 14.43
CA VAL A 119 2.20 5.77 15.36
C VAL A 119 3.63 5.80 15.88
N ASN A 120 4.18 4.65 16.27
CA ASN A 120 5.55 4.53 16.79
C ASN A 120 6.61 4.85 15.74
N HIS A 121 6.31 4.63 14.45
CA HIS A 121 7.14 5.05 13.33
C HIS A 121 7.16 6.58 13.13
N GLY A 122 6.31 7.33 13.84
CA GLY A 122 6.26 8.80 13.77
C GLY A 122 5.28 9.35 12.74
N CYS A 123 4.39 8.51 12.18
CA CYS A 123 3.38 8.99 11.26
C CYS A 123 2.31 9.81 12.02
N VAL A 124 2.14 11.07 11.64
CA VAL A 124 1.26 12.01 12.35
C VAL A 124 -0.19 11.89 11.86
N VAL A 125 -0.38 11.85 10.54
CA VAL A 125 -1.72 11.88 9.92
C VAL A 125 -2.01 10.59 9.17
N CYS A 126 -1.16 10.25 8.20
CA CYS A 126 -1.32 9.10 7.32
C CYS A 126 -0.09 8.22 7.33
N GLY A 127 -0.28 6.96 6.95
CA GLY A 127 0.79 5.99 6.85
C GLY A 127 0.27 4.59 6.57
N SER A 128 1.18 3.65 6.38
CA SER A 128 0.85 2.24 6.17
C SER A 128 1.88 1.35 6.84
N VAL A 129 1.47 0.14 7.22
CA VAL A 129 2.35 -0.90 7.75
C VAL A 129 1.98 -2.27 7.15
N PRO A 130 2.96 -3.09 6.75
CA PRO A 130 2.74 -4.49 6.38
C PRO A 130 2.03 -5.29 7.47
N ILE A 131 1.06 -6.12 7.10
CA ILE A 131 0.32 -6.91 8.10
C ILE A 131 1.19 -7.98 8.79
N ASP A 132 2.33 -8.35 8.21
CA ASP A 132 3.32 -9.27 8.81
C ASP A 132 4.45 -8.55 9.57
N TYR A 133 4.34 -7.24 9.80
CA TYR A 133 5.39 -6.45 10.46
C TYR A 133 5.70 -6.94 11.88
N GLN A 134 4.69 -7.44 12.60
CA GLN A 134 4.85 -8.07 13.92
C GLN A 134 5.76 -9.30 13.90
N ASN A 135 5.91 -9.95 12.73
CA ASN A 135 6.78 -11.10 12.53
C ASN A 135 8.17 -10.71 11.99
N GLY A 136 8.49 -9.41 11.99
CA GLY A 136 9.75 -8.85 11.47
C GLY A 136 9.77 -8.62 9.95
N SER A 137 8.68 -8.89 9.24
CA SER A 137 8.61 -8.65 7.79
C SER A 137 8.20 -7.22 7.48
N ASN A 138 9.09 -6.47 6.84
CA ASN A 138 8.76 -5.14 6.29
C ASN A 138 8.23 -5.19 4.85
N ASN A 139 7.83 -6.36 4.35
CA ASN A 139 7.34 -6.53 2.99
C ASN A 139 5.80 -6.40 2.93
N PRO A 140 5.25 -5.44 2.16
CA PRO A 140 3.80 -5.20 2.08
C PRO A 140 3.05 -6.14 1.12
N ALA A 141 3.71 -7.09 0.46
CA ALA A 141 3.12 -7.96 -0.57
C ALA A 141 1.91 -8.77 -0.08
N ASN A 142 1.86 -9.12 1.20
CA ASN A 142 0.74 -9.86 1.78
C ASN A 142 -0.42 -8.96 2.23
N GLY A 143 -0.27 -7.65 2.13
CA GLY A 143 -1.25 -6.64 2.53
C GLY A 143 -0.72 -5.65 3.55
N ILE A 144 -1.45 -4.56 3.70
CA ILE A 144 -1.10 -3.46 4.60
C ILE A 144 -2.33 -2.98 5.38
N LEU A 145 -2.11 -2.55 6.62
CA LEU A 145 -2.99 -1.63 7.31
C LEU A 145 -2.61 -0.22 6.90
N THR A 146 -3.59 0.60 6.53
CA THR A 146 -3.37 1.95 6.02
C THR A 146 -4.24 2.96 6.73
N ILE A 147 -3.64 4.12 7.02
CA ILE A 147 -4.33 5.36 7.37
C ILE A 147 -4.23 6.29 6.17
N ASN A 148 -5.37 6.66 5.58
CA ASN A 148 -5.40 7.63 4.49
C ASN A 148 -6.71 8.44 4.48
N ALA A 149 -6.74 9.51 3.68
CA ALA A 149 -7.95 10.27 3.43
C ALA A 149 -8.97 9.43 2.65
N VAL A 150 -10.18 9.33 3.18
CA VAL A 150 -11.33 8.61 2.60
C VAL A 150 -12.52 9.57 2.55
N GLU A 151 -13.23 9.61 1.42
CA GLU A 151 -14.40 10.48 1.25
C GLU A 151 -15.70 9.82 1.72
N ASP A 152 -15.84 8.51 1.49
CA ASP A 152 -16.99 7.71 1.93
C ASP A 152 -16.53 6.29 2.32
N THR A 153 -16.84 5.87 3.55
CA THR A 153 -16.53 4.56 4.13
C THR A 153 -17.56 3.49 3.78
N ALA A 154 -18.53 3.80 2.90
CA ALA A 154 -19.73 3.05 2.55
C ALA A 154 -20.74 2.90 3.72
N ASN A 155 -20.26 2.68 4.95
CA ASN A 155 -21.03 2.62 6.18
C ASN A 155 -20.57 3.70 7.17
N PRO A 156 -21.47 4.30 7.97
CA PRO A 156 -21.10 5.33 8.94
C PRO A 156 -20.26 4.74 10.07
N CYS A 157 -19.18 5.43 10.45
CA CYS A 157 -18.36 5.05 11.61
C CYS A 157 -18.87 5.78 12.86
N LEU A 158 -19.77 5.14 13.61
CA LEU A 158 -20.37 5.69 14.81
C LEU A 158 -19.32 5.85 15.91
N ASN A 159 -19.23 7.04 16.49
CA ASN A 159 -18.19 7.39 17.48
C ASN A 159 -16.76 7.08 16.98
N GLY A 160 -16.55 7.13 15.66
CA GLY A 160 -15.25 6.90 15.02
C GLY A 160 -14.90 5.44 14.76
N ILE A 161 -15.75 4.46 15.13
CA ILE A 161 -15.54 3.03 14.85
C ILE A 161 -16.47 2.57 13.74
N CYS A 162 -15.92 1.76 12.84
CA CYS A 162 -16.61 1.01 11.80
C CYS A 162 -16.38 -0.52 12.05
#